data_AF-A0A7V7X5P8-F1
#
_entry.id   AF-A0A7V7X5P8-F1
#
_cell.length_a   1.000
_cell.length_b   1.000
_cell.length_c   1.000
_cell.angle_alpha   90.00
_cell.angle_beta   90.00
_cell.angle_gamma   90.00
#
_symmetry.space_group_name_H-M   'P 1'
#
loop_
_entity.id
_entity.type
_entity.pdbx_description
1 polymer ?
#
loop_
_entity_poly.entity_id
_entity_poly.type
_entity_poly.pdbx_seq_one_letter_code
_entity_poly.pdbx_strand_id
1 'polypeptide(L)'
;MTMLRMMNVIILSAIFFGCANDKKVTDAQNVVLAIVGNDTITANDLKHHIEKLNRSKIDLQNDEVRQSLLQDLVQHRLIYYNAIENKLNESKDIILDVTTKRDEIFYEKILRDYVYSSMISEEEMKSFYEKLKTEVRVQQIYIGYKNPNKTFILDKKEPVRTTAEARHLVDSLHNAIAKEPELFGLLAESYSNDENSKYLKGDIGFRRWGMQPELEKSYFELRIGELSRPIEANYGFYIFKSTDRRNVENLKPYDVAKSGLLDMMLSYLFRDKKSDIEKNKRRFSDSLLTEYKYTVNKTNCEKFLRVYRGIKIPAEISSAFTEPESALELASFQNGKITVSELVHVMKNNINKIKIDDRILNDGLKGVALRRIYSDLARNMRYELNDKENESLKNHEMNLMIGQAVNNLYDAMEIKEKDIQDFYETNKEEYRQPGLINVSEITSPDMNVIIRISADAKKGNNFEEMYNEAQKIEGVKCITTGLVSEMNSELIIQKAKGVKTGTVSEPFMKANKDYSIIKVMDRKKGDFIPYGDLKDRVKEDYINFKRQLSFNEWIAKLSVQYKVQIFSDRLKSVFDIKMK
;
A
#
# COMPACT_ATOMS: atom_id res chain seq x y z
N MET A 1 37.86 -68.14 25.90
CA MET A 1 39.29 -67.80 25.91
C MET A 1 39.37 -66.28 25.84
N THR A 2 39.66 -65.63 27.00
CA THR A 2 40.08 -64.20 27.22
C THR A 2 39.27 -63.10 26.49
N MET A 3 38.35 -62.32 27.07
CA MET A 3 38.32 -61.50 28.31
C MET A 3 39.40 -60.40 28.38
N LEU A 4 39.02 -59.12 28.19
CA LEU A 4 39.44 -57.89 28.92
C LEU A 4 38.80 -56.65 28.19
N ARG A 5 37.81 -55.89 28.69
CA ARG A 5 37.73 -54.88 29.78
C ARG A 5 38.47 -53.54 29.54
N MET A 6 37.66 -52.47 29.49
CA MET A 6 37.90 -51.05 29.89
C MET A 6 38.95 -50.21 29.13
N MET A 7 38.61 -48.97 28.76
CA MET A 7 38.85 -47.77 29.60
C MET A 7 38.45 -46.47 28.86
N ASN A 8 37.68 -45.61 29.55
CA ASN A 8 37.55 -44.18 29.23
C ASN A 8 38.93 -43.52 29.36
N VAL A 9 39.34 -42.71 28.37
CA VAL A 9 40.33 -41.65 28.57
C VAL A 9 39.89 -40.41 27.79
N ILE A 10 39.50 -39.40 28.55
CA ILE A 10 39.42 -37.99 28.17
C ILE A 10 40.84 -37.52 27.85
N ILE A 11 41.09 -37.00 26.65
CA ILE A 11 42.30 -36.23 26.36
C ILE A 11 41.89 -34.85 25.87
N LEU A 12 42.01 -33.90 26.79
CA LEU A 12 42.26 -32.48 26.51
C LEU A 12 43.52 -32.38 25.64
N SER A 13 43.44 -31.73 24.49
CA SER A 13 44.61 -31.14 23.84
C SER A 13 44.25 -29.73 23.37
N ALA A 14 44.73 -28.76 24.12
CA ALA A 14 44.80 -27.36 23.76
C ALA A 14 45.96 -27.08 22.80
N ILE A 15 45.91 -25.89 22.18
CA ILE A 15 46.99 -25.15 21.48
C ILE A 15 47.08 -25.54 19.98
N PHE A 16 46.84 -24.64 19.02
CA PHE A 16 47.63 -23.44 18.75
C PHE A 16 46.83 -22.19 18.35
N PHE A 17 47.18 -21.07 19.02
CA PHE A 17 47.03 -19.72 18.50
C PHE A 17 47.87 -19.61 17.21
N GLY A 18 47.19 -19.57 16.06
CA GLY A 18 47.79 -19.17 14.79
C GLY A 18 47.22 -17.83 14.38
N CYS A 19 48.01 -16.77 14.58
CA CYS A 19 47.75 -15.47 13.98
C CYS A 19 47.84 -15.60 12.46
N ALA A 20 46.69 -15.74 11.81
CA ALA A 20 46.52 -15.48 10.38
C ALA A 20 45.44 -14.40 10.27
N ASN A 21 45.87 -13.25 9.75
CA ASN A 21 45.08 -12.07 9.52
C ASN A 21 44.17 -12.31 8.31
N ASP A 22 43.22 -13.22 8.43
CA ASP A 22 42.15 -13.40 7.46
C ASP A 22 41.07 -12.37 7.76
N LYS A 23 40.90 -11.42 6.83
CA LYS A 23 39.70 -10.60 6.70
C LYS A 23 38.50 -11.53 6.58
N LYS A 24 37.90 -11.94 7.70
CA LYS A 24 36.49 -12.31 7.76
C LYS A 24 35.70 -11.03 7.54
N VAL A 25 35.47 -10.70 6.28
CA VAL A 25 34.21 -10.07 5.89
C VAL A 25 33.16 -11.14 6.17
N THR A 26 32.66 -11.21 7.40
CA THR A 26 31.36 -11.82 7.65
C THR A 26 30.40 -11.04 6.78
N ASP A 27 29.90 -11.67 5.72
CA ASP A 27 28.89 -11.09 4.85
C ASP A 27 27.73 -10.59 5.71
N ALA A 28 27.61 -9.27 5.85
CA ALA A 28 26.65 -8.62 6.75
C ALA A 28 25.20 -9.07 6.46
N GLN A 29 24.95 -9.61 5.27
CA GLN A 29 23.67 -10.14 4.82
C GLN A 29 23.34 -11.52 5.42
N ASN A 30 24.35 -12.33 5.76
CA ASN A 30 24.18 -13.69 6.30
C ASN A 30 24.19 -13.74 7.83
N VAL A 31 24.19 -12.59 8.51
CA VAL A 31 24.12 -12.53 9.98
C VAL A 31 22.80 -13.14 10.43
N VAL A 32 22.86 -14.22 11.23
CA VAL A 32 21.67 -14.87 11.79
C VAL A 32 21.09 -14.00 12.90
N LEU A 33 19.84 -13.57 12.71
CA LEU A 33 19.06 -12.72 13.61
C LEU A 33 18.07 -13.51 14.47
N ALA A 34 17.56 -14.63 13.96
CA ALA A 34 16.74 -15.54 14.73
C ALA A 34 16.83 -16.97 14.19
N ILE A 35 16.45 -17.94 15.02
CA ILE A 35 16.28 -19.36 14.66
C ILE A 35 14.85 -19.74 14.99
N VAL A 36 14.17 -20.41 14.05
CA VAL A 36 12.81 -20.94 14.19
C VAL A 36 12.85 -22.41 13.77
N GLY A 37 12.85 -23.33 14.72
CA GLY A 37 13.05 -24.75 14.47
C GLY A 37 14.44 -25.02 13.89
N ASN A 38 14.47 -25.52 12.66
CA ASN A 38 15.71 -25.77 11.91
C ASN A 38 16.03 -24.64 10.91
N ASP A 39 15.24 -23.58 10.87
CA ASP A 39 15.41 -22.47 9.93
C ASP A 39 16.04 -21.25 10.60
N THR A 40 16.82 -20.52 9.82
CA THR A 40 17.56 -19.35 10.26
C THR A 40 17.03 -18.12 9.56
N ILE A 41 16.60 -17.13 10.33
CA ILE A 41 16.26 -15.80 9.82
C ILE A 41 17.53 -14.97 9.82
N THR A 42 17.94 -14.51 8.65
CA THR A 42 19.14 -13.70 8.43
C THR A 42 18.83 -12.22 8.29
N ALA A 43 19.88 -11.39 8.32
CA ALA A 43 19.82 -9.98 7.97
C ALA A 43 19.25 -9.74 6.56
N ASN A 44 19.58 -10.60 5.60
CA ASN A 44 19.04 -10.50 4.24
C ASN A 44 17.53 -10.75 4.20
N ASP A 45 17.04 -11.73 4.97
CA ASP A 45 15.61 -12.03 5.08
C ASP A 45 14.85 -10.83 5.65
N LEU A 46 15.38 -10.22 6.72
CA LEU A 46 14.80 -9.02 7.31
C LEU A 46 14.80 -7.85 6.33
N LYS A 47 15.89 -7.66 5.56
CA LYS A 47 15.96 -6.65 4.51
C LYS A 47 14.90 -6.87 3.43
N HIS A 48 14.76 -8.10 2.94
CA HIS A 48 13.75 -8.44 1.92
C HIS A 48 12.33 -8.27 2.47
N HIS A 49 12.10 -8.58 3.74
CA HIS A 49 10.84 -8.32 4.42
C HIS A 49 10.51 -6.82 4.45
N ILE A 50 11.47 -5.97 4.82
CA ILE A 50 11.32 -4.50 4.84
C ILE A 50 11.05 -3.93 3.45
N GLU A 51 11.81 -4.36 2.43
CA GLU A 51 11.62 -3.92 1.04
C GLU A 51 10.20 -4.22 0.53
N LYS A 52 9.62 -5.36 0.93
CA LYS A 52 8.24 -5.74 0.57
C LYS A 52 7.16 -4.89 1.24
N LEU A 53 7.42 -4.33 2.42
CA LEU A 53 6.44 -3.50 3.12
C LEU A 53 6.18 -2.16 2.41
N ASN A 54 7.05 -1.76 1.47
CA ASN A 54 6.88 -0.61 0.58
C ASN A 54 6.44 0.69 1.28
N ARG A 55 6.91 0.90 2.52
CA ARG A 55 6.61 2.08 3.34
C ARG A 55 7.85 2.97 3.37
N SER A 56 7.85 4.03 2.58
CA SER A 56 8.90 5.07 2.58
C SER A 56 9.06 5.83 3.91
N LYS A 57 8.25 5.52 4.93
CA LYS A 57 8.18 6.17 6.25
C LYS A 57 8.60 5.29 7.43
N ILE A 58 9.16 4.09 7.20
CA ILE A 58 9.65 3.27 8.32
C ILE A 58 10.93 3.89 8.85
N ASP A 59 10.90 4.36 10.09
CA ASP A 59 12.10 4.83 10.80
C ASP A 59 12.96 3.63 11.23
N LEU A 60 13.86 3.21 10.34
CA LEU A 60 14.80 2.13 10.59
C LEU A 60 15.91 2.52 11.59
N GLN A 61 16.00 3.79 12.01
CA GLN A 61 16.91 4.21 13.08
C GLN A 61 16.36 3.86 14.47
N ASN A 62 15.04 3.68 14.59
CA ASN A 62 14.42 3.31 15.85
C ASN A 62 14.65 1.81 16.15
N ASP A 63 15.30 1.53 17.28
CA ASP A 63 15.58 0.17 17.77
C ASP A 63 14.29 -0.66 17.96
N GLU A 64 13.23 -0.06 18.50
CA GLU A 64 11.95 -0.74 18.75
C GLU A 64 11.29 -1.14 17.42
N VAL A 65 11.37 -0.27 16.41
CA VAL A 65 10.85 -0.55 15.06
C VAL A 65 11.60 -1.73 14.44
N ARG A 66 12.94 -1.74 14.53
CA ARG A 66 13.76 -2.86 14.04
C ARG A 66 13.43 -4.18 14.73
N GLN A 67 13.23 -4.15 16.05
CA GLN A 67 12.84 -5.32 16.82
C GLN A 67 11.44 -5.82 16.43
N SER A 68 10.47 -4.93 16.27
CA SER A 68 9.12 -5.27 15.81
C SER A 68 9.15 -5.95 14.45
N LEU A 69 9.93 -5.44 13.49
CA LEU A 69 10.04 -6.04 12.15
C LEU A 69 10.67 -7.45 12.19
N LEU A 70 11.66 -7.66 13.06
CA LEU A 70 12.23 -9.00 13.26
C LEU A 70 11.20 -9.93 13.91
N GLN A 71 10.43 -9.46 14.90
CA GLN A 71 9.38 -10.24 15.55
C GLN A 71 8.28 -10.62 14.55
N ASP A 72 7.85 -9.70 13.68
CA ASP A 72 6.87 -9.98 12.63
C ASP A 72 7.36 -11.09 11.70
N LEU A 73 8.63 -11.05 11.29
CA LEU A 73 9.23 -12.08 10.44
C LEU A 73 9.34 -13.45 11.16
N VAL A 74 9.69 -13.45 12.45
CA VAL A 74 9.69 -14.66 13.28
C VAL A 74 8.30 -15.26 13.38
N GLN A 75 7.27 -14.44 13.64
CA GLN A 75 5.88 -14.87 13.71
C GLN A 75 5.41 -15.45 12.37
N HIS A 76 5.72 -14.78 11.26
CA HIS A 76 5.41 -15.24 9.91
C HIS A 76 5.97 -16.64 9.66
N ARG A 77 7.22 -16.88 10.07
CA ARG A 77 7.89 -18.18 9.94
C ARG A 77 7.29 -19.25 10.85
N LEU A 78 6.94 -18.92 12.09
CA LEU A 78 6.26 -19.82 13.02
C LEU A 78 4.92 -20.31 12.45
N ILE A 79 4.11 -19.39 11.94
CA ILE A 79 2.80 -19.72 11.38
C ILE A 79 2.97 -20.59 10.13
N TYR A 80 3.95 -20.27 9.28
CA TYR A 80 4.25 -21.09 8.10
C TYR A 80 4.60 -22.54 8.47
N TYR A 81 5.46 -22.76 9.48
CA TYR A 81 5.77 -24.13 9.90
C TYR A 81 4.57 -24.87 10.46
N ASN A 82 3.75 -24.18 11.24
CA ASN A 82 2.51 -24.77 11.71
C ASN A 82 1.57 -25.13 10.54
N ALA A 83 1.49 -24.28 9.52
CA ALA A 83 0.69 -24.55 8.33
C ALA A 83 1.18 -25.79 7.57
N ILE A 84 2.50 -25.96 7.42
CA ILE A 84 3.11 -27.15 6.79
C ILE A 84 2.86 -28.41 7.62
N GLU A 85 3.02 -28.35 8.94
CA GLU A 85 2.74 -29.48 9.85
C GLU A 85 1.27 -29.92 9.77
N ASN A 86 0.36 -28.96 9.58
CA ASN A 86 -1.07 -29.21 9.33
C ASN A 86 -1.42 -29.49 7.86
N LYS A 87 -0.41 -29.73 7.01
CA LYS A 87 -0.55 -30.11 5.59
C LYS A 87 -1.35 -29.12 4.75
N LEU A 88 -1.31 -27.83 5.08
CA LEU A 88 -2.02 -26.82 4.30
C LEU A 88 -1.47 -26.69 2.87
N ASN A 89 -0.22 -27.07 2.62
CA ASN A 89 0.34 -27.18 1.26
C ASN A 89 -0.32 -28.27 0.39
N GLU A 90 -1.01 -29.24 1.01
CA GLU A 90 -1.78 -30.28 0.30
C GLU A 90 -3.26 -29.89 0.12
N SER A 91 -3.67 -28.73 0.66
CA SER A 91 -5.04 -28.23 0.53
C SER A 91 -5.37 -27.95 -0.94
N LYS A 92 -6.49 -28.49 -1.42
CA LYS A 92 -6.99 -28.27 -2.79
C LYS A 92 -7.11 -26.77 -3.11
N ASP A 93 -7.60 -25.97 -2.16
CA ASP A 93 -7.80 -24.54 -2.34
C ASP A 93 -6.46 -23.81 -2.54
N ILE A 94 -5.45 -24.13 -1.72
CA ILE A 94 -4.14 -23.51 -1.80
C ILE A 94 -3.42 -23.91 -3.09
N ILE A 95 -3.47 -25.21 -3.46
CA ILE A 95 -2.90 -25.69 -4.72
C ILE A 95 -3.54 -24.97 -5.92
N LEU A 96 -4.86 -24.76 -5.89
CA LEU A 96 -5.59 -24.07 -6.95
C LEU A 96 -5.22 -22.59 -7.03
N ASP A 97 -5.06 -21.91 -5.89
CA ASP A 97 -4.64 -20.51 -5.86
C ASP A 97 -3.19 -20.33 -6.34
N VAL A 98 -2.27 -21.22 -5.93
CA VAL A 98 -0.88 -21.23 -6.43
C VAL A 98 -0.82 -21.53 -7.93
N THR A 99 -1.65 -22.47 -8.42
CA THR A 99 -1.76 -22.77 -9.85
C THR A 99 -2.28 -21.57 -10.62
N THR A 100 -3.31 -20.90 -10.09
CA THR A 100 -3.85 -19.68 -10.69
C THR A 100 -2.78 -18.60 -10.79
N LYS A 101 -1.95 -18.42 -9.74
CA LYS A 101 -0.84 -17.46 -9.77
C LYS A 101 0.22 -17.81 -10.82
N ARG A 102 0.53 -19.10 -10.98
CA ARG A 102 1.44 -19.57 -12.03
C ARG A 102 0.86 -19.29 -13.42
N ASP A 103 -0.41 -19.58 -13.61
CA ASP A 103 -1.11 -19.38 -14.89
C ASP A 103 -1.16 -17.89 -15.26
N GLU A 104 -1.31 -16.98 -14.29
CA GLU A 104 -1.19 -15.53 -14.50
C GLU A 104 0.20 -15.13 -15.02
N ILE A 105 1.28 -15.70 -14.46
CA ILE A 105 2.65 -15.42 -14.92
C ILE A 105 2.81 -15.89 -16.38
N PHE A 106 2.36 -17.09 -16.69
CA PHE A 106 2.42 -17.62 -18.06
C PHE A 106 1.56 -16.84 -19.04
N TYR A 107 0.38 -16.40 -18.63
CA TYR A 107 -0.48 -15.53 -19.40
C TYR A 107 0.24 -14.26 -19.83
N GLU A 108 0.90 -13.55 -18.90
CA GLU A 108 1.63 -12.32 -19.23
C GLU A 108 2.81 -12.59 -20.17
N LYS A 109 3.53 -13.70 -20.01
CA LYS A 109 4.63 -14.10 -20.91
C LYS A 109 4.12 -14.37 -22.33
N ILE A 110 3.03 -15.13 -22.45
CA ILE A 110 2.43 -15.43 -23.76
C ILE A 110 1.94 -14.15 -24.43
N LEU A 111 1.23 -13.27 -23.71
CA LEU A 111 0.78 -12.02 -24.29
C LEU A 111 1.95 -11.16 -24.74
N ARG A 112 3.02 -11.10 -23.95
CA ARG A 112 4.25 -10.40 -24.34
C ARG A 112 4.79 -10.91 -25.66
N ASP A 113 4.91 -12.22 -25.80
CA ASP A 113 5.65 -12.81 -26.91
C ASP A 113 4.81 -13.04 -28.17
N TYR A 114 3.47 -13.08 -28.07
CA TYR A 114 2.56 -13.27 -29.21
C TYR A 114 1.73 -12.05 -29.59
N VAL A 115 1.29 -11.29 -28.59
CA VAL A 115 0.41 -10.15 -28.82
C VAL A 115 1.21 -8.87 -28.86
N TYR A 116 2.06 -8.62 -27.86
CA TYR A 116 2.69 -7.32 -27.75
C TYR A 116 3.94 -7.18 -28.62
N SER A 117 4.76 -8.22 -28.71
CA SER A 117 5.93 -8.27 -29.60
C SER A 117 5.55 -8.10 -31.07
N SER A 118 4.43 -8.72 -31.51
CA SER A 118 3.95 -8.63 -32.89
C SER A 118 3.40 -7.25 -33.26
N MET A 119 3.09 -6.43 -32.26
CA MET A 119 2.68 -5.04 -32.46
C MET A 119 3.86 -4.06 -32.59
N ILE A 120 5.09 -4.53 -32.40
CA ILE A 120 6.31 -3.73 -32.53
C ILE A 120 7.20 -4.38 -33.59
N SER A 121 7.40 -3.67 -34.69
CA SER A 121 8.29 -4.12 -35.77
C SER A 121 9.77 -4.01 -35.39
N GLU A 122 10.61 -4.82 -36.07
CA GLU A 122 12.06 -4.75 -35.93
C GLU A 122 12.60 -3.36 -36.33
N GLU A 123 11.99 -2.74 -37.33
CA GLU A 123 12.31 -1.39 -37.79
C GLU A 123 11.99 -0.33 -36.71
N GLU A 124 10.84 -0.46 -36.03
CA GLU A 124 10.51 0.41 -34.90
C GLU A 124 11.50 0.23 -33.73
N MET A 125 11.91 -1.01 -33.43
CA MET A 125 12.93 -1.27 -32.38
C MET A 125 14.29 -0.66 -32.72
N LYS A 126 14.76 -0.82 -33.96
CA LYS A 126 16.01 -0.20 -34.42
C LYS A 126 15.93 1.33 -34.40
N SER A 127 14.83 1.89 -34.88
CA SER A 127 14.60 3.35 -34.85
C SER A 127 14.59 3.90 -33.43
N PHE A 128 13.98 3.18 -32.49
CA PHE A 128 13.98 3.57 -31.08
C PHE A 128 15.37 3.43 -30.44
N TYR A 129 16.12 2.38 -30.77
CA TYR A 129 17.50 2.19 -30.31
C TYR A 129 18.43 3.35 -30.75
N GLU A 130 18.31 3.82 -31.99
CA GLU A 130 19.08 4.98 -32.47
C GLU A 130 18.82 6.24 -31.64
N LYS A 131 17.58 6.45 -31.19
CA LYS A 131 17.23 7.58 -30.33
C LYS A 131 17.88 7.50 -28.94
N LEU A 132 18.07 6.29 -28.40
CA LEU A 132 18.72 6.09 -27.10
C LEU A 132 20.21 6.41 -27.09
N LYS A 133 20.84 6.56 -28.26
CA LYS A 133 22.24 6.97 -28.37
C LYS A 133 22.48 8.42 -27.97
N THR A 134 21.43 9.23 -27.87
CA THR A 134 21.54 10.66 -27.52
C THR A 134 20.90 10.95 -26.17
N GLU A 135 21.57 11.76 -25.37
CA GLU A 135 21.02 12.39 -24.17
C GLU A 135 20.99 13.90 -24.34
N VAL A 136 19.96 14.53 -23.78
CA VAL A 136 19.80 15.99 -23.76
C VAL A 136 19.74 16.46 -22.32
N ARG A 137 20.56 17.45 -21.95
CA ARG A 137 20.42 18.13 -20.67
C ARG A 137 19.35 19.20 -20.80
N VAL A 138 18.43 19.22 -19.85
CA VAL A 138 17.20 20.02 -19.94
C VAL A 138 17.02 20.83 -18.67
N GLN A 139 16.63 22.09 -18.82
CA GLN A 139 15.97 22.85 -17.77
C GLN A 139 14.47 22.82 -17.99
N GLN A 140 13.69 22.71 -16.91
CA GLN A 140 12.23 22.70 -16.95
C GLN A 140 11.61 23.74 -16.01
N ILE A 141 10.46 24.26 -16.41
CA ILE A 141 9.49 24.89 -15.53
C ILE A 141 8.19 24.11 -15.65
N TYR A 142 7.78 23.47 -14.55
CA TYR A 142 6.47 22.84 -14.41
C TYR A 142 5.51 23.76 -13.65
N ILE A 143 4.32 24.01 -14.20
CA ILE A 143 3.22 24.76 -13.58
C ILE A 143 2.01 23.83 -13.46
N GLY A 144 1.70 23.40 -12.25
CA GLY A 144 0.58 22.50 -11.98
C GLY A 144 -0.78 23.22 -11.90
N TYR A 145 -1.86 22.51 -12.23
CA TYR A 145 -3.24 22.95 -12.00
C TYR A 145 -4.09 21.85 -11.36
N LYS A 146 -5.17 22.24 -10.69
CA LYS A 146 -6.13 21.32 -10.10
C LYS A 146 -6.94 20.60 -11.18
N ASN A 147 -6.91 19.27 -11.18
CA ASN A 147 -7.73 18.44 -12.07
C ASN A 147 -8.75 17.63 -11.27
N PRO A 148 -10.05 17.96 -11.32
CA PRO A 148 -11.08 17.27 -10.53
C PRO A 148 -11.32 15.81 -10.97
N ASN A 149 -10.85 15.41 -12.15
CA ASN A 149 -11.11 14.09 -12.73
C ASN A 149 -9.93 13.13 -12.58
N LYS A 150 -8.83 13.52 -11.90
CA LYS A 150 -7.66 12.66 -11.67
C LYS A 150 -7.12 12.86 -10.27
N THR A 151 -7.02 11.79 -9.48
CA THR A 151 -6.39 11.81 -8.15
C THR A 151 -4.89 12.11 -8.31
N PHE A 152 -4.39 13.10 -7.58
CA PHE A 152 -2.98 13.46 -7.51
C PHE A 152 -2.26 12.40 -6.66
N ILE A 153 -1.31 11.66 -7.23
CA ILE A 153 -0.57 10.63 -6.48
C ILE A 153 0.57 11.32 -5.71
N LEU A 154 0.39 11.30 -4.38
CA LEU A 154 1.33 11.33 -3.24
C LEU A 154 2.75 11.92 -3.44
N ASP A 155 3.12 12.80 -2.50
CA ASP A 155 4.41 13.50 -2.27
C ASP A 155 4.57 14.93 -2.80
N LYS A 156 3.57 15.51 -3.48
CA LYS A 156 3.60 16.93 -3.87
C LYS A 156 2.35 17.66 -3.37
N LYS A 157 2.49 18.93 -2.96
CA LYS A 157 1.33 19.78 -2.60
C LYS A 157 0.41 19.91 -3.80
N GLU A 158 -0.89 19.69 -3.59
CA GLU A 158 -1.89 19.82 -4.66
C GLU A 158 -1.84 21.27 -5.23
N PRO A 159 -1.79 21.44 -6.55
CA PRO A 159 -1.77 22.78 -7.14
C PRO A 159 -3.07 23.51 -6.82
N VAL A 160 -2.96 24.77 -6.36
CA VAL A 160 -4.12 25.59 -6.00
C VAL A 160 -4.77 26.27 -7.24
N ARG A 161 -4.03 26.36 -8.35
CA ARG A 161 -4.43 27.08 -9.56
C ARG A 161 -5.46 26.32 -10.38
N THR A 162 -6.38 27.05 -10.99
CA THR A 162 -7.22 26.57 -12.09
C THR A 162 -6.37 26.35 -13.36
N THR A 163 -6.89 25.57 -14.32
CA THR A 163 -6.22 25.36 -15.61
C THR A 163 -5.99 26.67 -16.36
N ALA A 164 -6.94 27.61 -16.31
CA ALA A 164 -6.81 28.92 -16.96
C ALA A 164 -5.70 29.78 -16.34
N GLU A 165 -5.62 29.83 -15.00
CA GLU A 165 -4.56 30.56 -14.30
C GLU A 165 -3.18 29.96 -14.57
N ALA A 166 -3.07 28.63 -14.57
CA ALA A 166 -1.83 27.94 -14.91
C ALA A 166 -1.41 28.21 -16.36
N ARG A 167 -2.37 28.28 -17.30
CA ARG A 167 -2.13 28.65 -18.70
C ARG A 167 -1.59 30.07 -18.81
N HIS A 168 -2.27 31.04 -18.20
CA HIS A 168 -1.83 32.43 -18.22
C HIS A 168 -0.44 32.61 -17.60
N LEU A 169 -0.16 31.91 -16.51
CA LEU A 169 1.15 31.96 -15.87
C LEU A 169 2.23 31.37 -16.79
N VAL A 170 2.04 30.16 -17.32
CA VAL A 170 3.05 29.54 -18.18
C VAL A 170 3.32 30.36 -19.44
N ASP A 171 2.28 30.95 -20.04
CA ASP A 171 2.44 31.81 -21.22
C ASP A 171 3.21 33.10 -20.89
N SER A 172 2.95 33.69 -19.71
CA SER A 172 3.68 34.86 -19.23
C SER A 172 5.16 34.55 -18.95
N LEU A 173 5.44 33.42 -18.30
CA LEU A 173 6.80 32.94 -18.04
C LEU A 173 7.53 32.67 -19.35
N HIS A 174 6.90 31.97 -20.29
CA HIS A 174 7.47 31.70 -21.61
C HIS A 174 7.83 33.00 -22.34
N ASN A 175 6.93 33.99 -22.36
CA ASN A 175 7.18 35.27 -23.01
C ASN A 175 8.32 36.07 -22.37
N ALA A 176 8.46 36.01 -21.04
CA ALA A 176 9.57 36.63 -20.34
C ALA A 176 10.91 35.98 -20.73
N ILE A 177 10.96 34.64 -20.73
CA ILE A 177 12.17 33.87 -21.08
C ILE A 177 12.52 34.06 -22.56
N ALA A 178 11.54 34.13 -23.46
CA ALA A 178 11.77 34.35 -24.88
C ALA A 178 12.43 35.71 -25.16
N LYS A 179 12.16 36.73 -24.32
CA LYS A 179 12.80 38.05 -24.39
C LYS A 179 14.17 38.05 -23.73
N GLU A 180 14.30 37.37 -22.60
CA GLU A 180 15.53 37.32 -21.80
C GLU A 180 15.81 35.88 -21.32
N PRO A 181 16.54 35.06 -22.11
CA PRO A 181 16.74 33.64 -21.84
C PRO A 181 17.47 33.30 -20.54
N GLU A 182 18.17 34.27 -19.94
CA GLU A 182 18.88 34.16 -18.66
C GLU A 182 17.90 34.07 -17.48
N LEU A 183 16.65 34.55 -17.64
CA LEU A 183 15.63 34.51 -16.59
C LEU A 183 15.11 33.11 -16.29
N PHE A 184 15.37 32.12 -17.16
CA PHE A 184 14.81 30.76 -17.01
C PHE A 184 15.03 30.21 -15.59
N GLY A 185 16.28 30.27 -15.11
CA GLY A 185 16.63 29.71 -13.81
C GLY A 185 15.93 30.40 -12.63
N LEU A 186 15.85 31.72 -12.66
CA LEU A 186 15.19 32.54 -11.63
C LEU A 186 13.67 32.29 -11.62
N LEU A 187 13.07 32.20 -12.80
CA LEU A 187 11.64 31.92 -12.96
C LEU A 187 11.29 30.47 -12.57
N ALA A 188 12.17 29.50 -12.84
CA ALA A 188 12.02 28.13 -12.37
C ALA A 188 12.02 28.07 -10.84
N GLU A 189 12.98 28.73 -10.19
CA GLU A 189 13.08 28.79 -8.73
C GLU A 189 11.86 29.45 -8.07
N SER A 190 11.37 30.52 -8.68
CA SER A 190 10.27 31.34 -8.14
C SER A 190 8.89 30.71 -8.36
N TYR A 191 8.65 30.09 -9.52
CA TYR A 191 7.31 29.72 -9.94
C TYR A 191 7.09 28.22 -10.16
N SER A 192 8.15 27.42 -10.36
CA SER A 192 7.96 26.01 -10.70
C SER A 192 7.41 25.21 -9.52
N ASN A 193 6.44 24.35 -9.84
CA ASN A 193 5.88 23.35 -8.95
C ASN A 193 6.71 22.04 -8.91
N ASP A 194 7.83 21.94 -9.62
CA ASP A 194 8.75 20.80 -9.46
C ASP A 194 9.79 21.05 -8.39
N GLU A 195 9.53 20.53 -7.18
CA GLU A 195 10.38 20.75 -6.00
C GLU A 195 11.82 20.20 -6.16
N ASN A 196 12.00 19.18 -7.01
CA ASN A 196 13.31 18.57 -7.23
C ASN A 196 14.24 19.45 -8.06
N SER A 197 13.71 20.17 -9.06
CA SER A 197 14.53 20.95 -9.99
C SER A 197 14.48 22.45 -9.76
N LYS A 198 13.45 22.99 -9.08
CA LYS A 198 13.31 24.45 -8.88
C LYS A 198 14.54 25.09 -8.24
N TYR A 199 15.13 24.45 -7.24
CA TYR A 199 16.34 24.94 -6.54
C TYR A 199 17.63 24.67 -7.33
N LEU A 200 17.56 23.86 -8.38
CA LEU A 200 18.62 23.63 -9.36
C LEU A 200 18.42 24.51 -10.61
N LYS A 201 17.76 25.67 -10.46
CA LYS A 201 17.44 26.58 -11.58
C LYS A 201 16.68 25.87 -12.71
N GLY A 202 15.82 24.92 -12.35
CA GLY A 202 15.05 24.09 -13.27
C GLY A 202 15.83 22.96 -13.93
N ASP A 203 17.15 22.83 -13.71
CA ASP A 203 17.96 21.78 -14.32
C ASP A 203 17.55 20.39 -13.80
N ILE A 204 17.15 19.53 -14.73
CA ILE A 204 16.76 18.16 -14.44
C ILE A 204 17.87 17.15 -14.81
N GLY A 205 19.00 17.63 -15.29
CA GLY A 205 20.12 16.82 -15.76
C GLY A 205 19.87 16.24 -17.15
N PHE A 206 20.71 15.26 -17.52
CA PHE A 206 20.58 14.56 -18.79
C PHE A 206 19.32 13.68 -18.79
N ARG A 207 18.60 13.72 -19.90
CA ARG A 207 17.41 12.92 -20.18
C ARG A 207 17.67 12.01 -21.36
N ARG A 208 17.15 10.79 -21.26
CA ARG A 208 17.15 9.77 -22.31
C ARG A 208 15.70 9.51 -22.72
N TRP A 209 15.50 9.10 -23.98
CA TRP A 209 14.22 8.52 -24.40
C TRP A 209 13.86 7.35 -23.46
N GLY A 210 12.58 7.22 -23.12
CA GLY A 210 12.06 6.18 -22.23
C GLY A 210 11.64 6.70 -20.87
N MET A 211 12.08 7.91 -20.50
CA MET A 211 11.88 8.43 -19.14
C MET A 211 10.56 9.20 -18.99
N GLN A 212 10.13 9.94 -20.02
CA GLN A 212 8.92 10.76 -19.99
C GLN A 212 8.26 10.81 -21.38
N PRO A 213 7.62 9.71 -21.83
CA PRO A 213 7.10 9.53 -23.19
C PRO A 213 6.30 10.71 -23.78
N GLU A 214 5.53 11.43 -22.96
CA GLU A 214 4.65 12.52 -23.42
C GLU A 214 5.38 13.86 -23.55
N LEU A 215 6.52 14.01 -22.89
CA LEU A 215 7.28 15.26 -22.79
C LEU A 215 8.59 15.19 -23.57
N GLU A 216 9.13 13.98 -23.76
CA GLU A 216 10.47 13.79 -24.31
C GLU A 216 10.63 14.31 -25.73
N LYS A 217 9.64 14.16 -26.61
CA LYS A 217 9.68 14.75 -27.95
C LYS A 217 9.96 16.24 -27.88
N SER A 218 9.33 16.92 -26.93
CA SER A 218 9.39 18.37 -26.80
C SER A 218 10.75 18.92 -26.38
N TYR A 219 11.61 18.12 -25.74
CA TYR A 219 12.99 18.55 -25.44
C TYR A 219 14.05 17.84 -26.30
N PHE A 220 13.75 16.70 -26.90
CA PHE A 220 14.64 16.04 -27.87
C PHE A 220 14.62 16.70 -29.26
N GLU A 221 13.62 17.51 -29.58
CA GLU A 221 13.58 18.32 -30.81
C GLU A 221 14.31 19.68 -30.68
N LEU A 222 14.57 20.14 -29.45
CA LEU A 222 15.17 21.46 -29.19
C LEU A 222 16.68 21.50 -29.48
N ARG A 223 17.15 22.48 -30.22
CA ARG A 223 18.59 22.80 -30.33
C ARG A 223 19.14 23.27 -28.98
N ILE A 224 20.45 23.16 -28.79
CA ILE A 224 21.10 23.70 -27.58
C ILE A 224 20.78 25.20 -27.48
N GLY A 225 20.27 25.62 -26.32
CA GLY A 225 19.81 26.98 -26.03
C GLY A 225 18.35 27.26 -26.40
N GLU A 226 17.69 26.39 -27.16
CA GLU A 226 16.32 26.60 -27.64
C GLU A 226 15.29 26.39 -26.54
N LEU A 227 14.27 27.27 -26.54
CA LEU A 227 13.13 27.26 -25.64
C LEU A 227 11.93 26.58 -26.31
N SER A 228 11.27 25.66 -25.63
CA SER A 228 10.03 25.06 -26.11
C SER A 228 8.84 26.00 -25.94
N ARG A 229 7.82 25.83 -26.79
CA ARG A 229 6.47 26.32 -26.46
C ARG A 229 5.95 25.70 -25.16
N PRO A 230 4.98 26.33 -24.46
CA PRO A 230 4.28 25.68 -23.35
C PRO A 230 3.58 24.40 -23.79
N ILE A 231 3.91 23.28 -23.15
CA ILE A 231 3.34 21.95 -23.44
C ILE A 231 2.41 21.55 -22.31
N GLU A 232 1.21 21.11 -22.65
CA GLU A 232 0.29 20.53 -21.68
C GLU A 232 0.51 19.02 -21.57
N ALA A 233 0.80 18.53 -20.36
CA ALA A 233 0.88 17.10 -20.09
C ALA A 233 0.49 16.79 -18.64
N ASN A 234 -0.09 15.62 -18.43
CA ASN A 234 -0.43 15.08 -17.11
C ASN A 234 -1.32 16.01 -16.25
N TYR A 235 -0.71 16.83 -15.38
CA TYR A 235 -1.33 17.68 -14.36
C TYR A 235 -0.87 19.15 -14.47
N GLY A 236 -0.41 19.60 -15.64
CA GLY A 236 0.05 20.98 -15.79
C GLY A 236 0.73 21.29 -17.11
N PHE A 237 1.40 22.44 -17.10
CA PHE A 237 2.15 22.95 -18.23
C PHE A 237 3.65 22.89 -17.99
N TYR A 238 4.39 22.61 -19.05
CA TYR A 238 5.84 22.50 -19.03
C TYR A 238 6.44 23.47 -20.06
N ILE A 239 7.52 24.12 -19.66
CA ILE A 239 8.45 24.81 -20.57
C ILE A 239 9.80 24.14 -20.41
N PHE A 240 10.45 23.82 -21.52
CA PHE A 240 11.77 23.22 -21.53
C PHE A 240 12.79 24.14 -22.23
N LYS A 241 14.04 24.06 -21.79
CA LYS A 241 15.19 24.62 -22.50
C LYS A 241 16.28 23.56 -22.58
N SER A 242 16.79 23.28 -23.77
CA SER A 242 17.94 22.38 -23.92
C SER A 242 19.21 23.15 -23.58
N THR A 243 20.05 22.60 -22.69
CA THR A 243 21.30 23.23 -22.28
C THR A 243 22.54 22.50 -22.78
N ASP A 244 22.42 21.21 -23.08
CA ASP A 244 23.52 20.40 -23.59
C ASP A 244 22.99 19.16 -24.32
N ARG A 245 23.82 18.55 -25.16
CA ARG A 245 23.54 17.29 -25.87
C ARG A 245 24.80 16.44 -25.96
N ARG A 246 24.67 15.13 -25.69
CA ARG A 246 25.78 14.20 -25.78
C ARG A 246 25.38 12.83 -26.29
N ASN A 247 26.35 12.07 -26.78
CA ASN A 247 26.18 10.66 -27.08
C ASN A 247 26.32 9.80 -25.82
N VAL A 248 25.59 8.69 -25.77
CA VAL A 248 25.69 7.69 -24.72
C VAL A 248 26.88 6.78 -25.03
N GLU A 249 27.94 6.88 -24.23
CA GLU A 249 29.19 6.15 -24.47
C GLU A 249 29.08 4.64 -24.22
N ASN A 250 28.25 4.22 -23.25
CA ASN A 250 28.18 2.83 -22.80
C ASN A 250 26.82 2.17 -23.11
N LEU A 251 26.28 2.41 -24.32
CA LEU A 251 25.07 1.73 -24.75
C LEU A 251 25.39 0.28 -25.13
N LYS A 252 24.66 -0.68 -24.55
CA LYS A 252 24.81 -2.10 -24.91
C LYS A 252 24.53 -2.28 -26.42
N PRO A 253 25.24 -3.20 -27.11
CA PRO A 253 24.92 -3.53 -28.50
C PRO A 253 23.45 -3.90 -28.68
N TYR A 254 22.88 -3.57 -29.84
CA TYR A 254 21.44 -3.73 -30.11
C TYR A 254 20.92 -5.13 -29.73
N ASP A 255 21.61 -6.20 -30.15
CA ASP A 255 21.18 -7.57 -29.88
C ASP A 255 21.11 -7.90 -28.38
N VAL A 256 22.02 -7.32 -27.58
CA VAL A 256 22.04 -7.46 -26.11
C VAL A 256 20.98 -6.57 -25.47
N ALA A 257 20.69 -5.41 -26.06
CA ALA A 257 19.70 -4.47 -25.55
C ALA A 257 18.26 -4.84 -25.92
N LYS A 258 18.05 -5.69 -26.94
CA LYS A 258 16.76 -5.95 -27.59
C LYS A 258 15.61 -6.24 -26.62
N SER A 259 15.80 -7.11 -25.63
CA SER A 259 14.73 -7.40 -24.66
C SER A 259 14.36 -6.18 -23.83
N GLY A 260 15.36 -5.42 -23.34
CA GLY A 260 15.10 -4.21 -22.57
C GLY A 260 14.49 -3.08 -23.41
N LEU A 261 14.83 -3.01 -24.70
CA LEU A 261 14.19 -2.11 -25.66
C LEU A 261 12.72 -2.47 -25.85
N LEU A 262 12.43 -3.76 -26.02
CA LEU A 262 11.06 -4.23 -26.12
C LEU A 262 10.27 -3.83 -24.86
N ASP A 263 10.79 -4.12 -23.67
CA ASP A 263 10.11 -3.76 -22.42
C ASP A 263 9.88 -2.24 -22.30
N MET A 264 10.86 -1.43 -22.72
CA MET A 264 10.71 0.02 -22.78
C MET A 264 9.62 0.42 -23.78
N MET A 265 9.65 -0.07 -25.02
CA MET A 265 8.66 0.25 -26.06
C MET A 265 7.25 -0.26 -25.73
N LEU A 266 7.14 -1.40 -25.04
CA LEU A 266 5.87 -1.88 -24.52
C LEU A 266 5.24 -0.88 -23.55
N SER A 267 6.05 -0.23 -22.70
CA SER A 267 5.54 0.83 -21.81
C SER A 267 4.94 2.02 -22.59
N TYR A 268 5.50 2.37 -23.76
CA TYR A 268 4.90 3.36 -24.68
C TYR A 268 3.61 2.86 -25.29
N LEU A 269 3.64 1.62 -25.78
CA LEU A 269 2.53 1.01 -26.49
C LEU A 269 1.29 0.90 -25.59
N PHE A 270 1.47 0.53 -24.32
CA PHE A 270 0.40 0.49 -23.32
C PHE A 270 -0.27 1.85 -23.06
N ARG A 271 0.45 2.95 -23.27
CA ARG A 271 -0.10 4.29 -23.14
C ARG A 271 -0.91 4.72 -24.37
N ASP A 272 -0.30 4.65 -25.54
CA ASP A 272 -0.83 5.28 -26.75
C ASP A 272 -1.80 4.38 -27.52
N LYS A 273 -1.66 3.06 -27.39
CA LYS A 273 -2.37 2.05 -28.19
C LYS A 273 -3.23 1.10 -27.34
N LYS A 274 -3.75 1.55 -26.20
CA LYS A 274 -4.56 0.72 -25.28
C LYS A 274 -5.71 0.00 -26.00
N SER A 275 -6.42 0.70 -26.89
CA SER A 275 -7.54 0.12 -27.67
C SER A 275 -7.05 -0.99 -28.61
N ASP A 276 -5.95 -0.77 -29.32
CA ASP A 276 -5.39 -1.77 -30.24
C ASP A 276 -4.87 -2.99 -29.50
N ILE A 277 -4.25 -2.80 -28.32
CA ILE A 277 -3.82 -3.90 -27.46
C ILE A 277 -5.01 -4.78 -27.09
N GLU A 278 -6.09 -4.19 -26.57
CA GLU A 278 -7.27 -4.95 -26.16
C GLU A 278 -7.92 -5.65 -27.36
N LYS A 279 -7.91 -5.02 -28.55
CA LYS A 279 -8.38 -5.64 -29.78
C LYS A 279 -7.52 -6.85 -30.19
N ASN A 280 -6.19 -6.74 -30.12
CA ASN A 280 -5.29 -7.83 -30.48
C ASN A 280 -5.31 -8.97 -29.45
N LYS A 281 -5.35 -8.65 -28.14
CA LYS A 281 -5.58 -9.64 -27.08
C LYS A 281 -6.87 -10.43 -27.30
N ARG A 282 -7.96 -9.73 -27.64
CA ARG A 282 -9.25 -10.37 -27.93
C ARG A 282 -9.15 -11.30 -29.13
N ARG A 283 -8.59 -10.83 -30.25
CA ARG A 283 -8.42 -11.67 -31.45
C ARG A 283 -7.58 -12.91 -31.16
N PHE A 284 -6.48 -12.75 -30.43
CA PHE A 284 -5.62 -13.87 -30.05
C PHE A 284 -6.36 -14.86 -29.14
N SER A 285 -7.07 -14.35 -28.13
CA SER A 285 -7.90 -15.16 -27.23
C SER A 285 -9.00 -15.93 -27.99
N ASP A 286 -9.69 -15.28 -28.92
CA ASP A 286 -10.75 -15.90 -29.73
C ASP A 286 -10.16 -16.98 -30.66
N SER A 287 -8.96 -16.75 -31.21
CA SER A 287 -8.22 -17.76 -31.99
C SER A 287 -7.90 -18.98 -31.14
N LEU A 288 -7.39 -18.79 -29.93
CA LEU A 288 -7.08 -19.89 -29.00
C LEU A 288 -8.32 -20.64 -28.56
N LEU A 289 -9.43 -19.96 -28.23
CA LEU A 289 -10.69 -20.62 -27.91
C LEU A 289 -11.19 -21.50 -29.07
N THR A 290 -10.99 -21.05 -30.31
CA THR A 290 -11.35 -21.82 -31.51
C THR A 290 -10.44 -23.03 -31.68
N GLU A 291 -9.13 -22.84 -31.60
CA GLU A 291 -8.12 -23.90 -31.73
C GLU A 291 -8.29 -24.99 -30.68
N TYR A 292 -8.55 -24.59 -29.42
CA TYR A 292 -8.81 -25.50 -28.30
C TYR A 292 -10.26 -25.97 -28.23
N LYS A 293 -11.09 -25.70 -29.25
CA LYS A 293 -12.47 -26.21 -29.37
C LYS A 293 -13.32 -25.92 -28.13
N TYR A 294 -13.25 -24.69 -27.64
CA TYR A 294 -14.02 -24.26 -26.47
C TYR A 294 -15.53 -24.31 -26.75
N THR A 295 -16.28 -24.92 -25.84
CA THR A 295 -17.75 -25.02 -25.89
C THR A 295 -18.36 -24.76 -24.51
N VAL A 296 -19.62 -24.28 -24.50
CA VAL A 296 -20.38 -24.00 -23.28
C VAL A 296 -21.60 -24.93 -23.21
N ASN A 297 -21.80 -25.57 -22.08
CA ASN A 297 -23.00 -26.35 -21.79
C ASN A 297 -24.11 -25.43 -21.27
N LYS A 298 -24.92 -24.89 -22.19
CA LYS A 298 -26.00 -23.93 -21.87
C LYS A 298 -26.97 -24.47 -20.81
N THR A 299 -27.34 -25.75 -20.89
CA THR A 299 -28.27 -26.37 -19.94
C THR A 299 -27.71 -26.39 -18.53
N ASN A 300 -26.42 -26.69 -18.35
CA ASN A 300 -25.79 -26.67 -17.03
C ASN A 300 -25.56 -25.24 -16.53
N CYS A 301 -25.25 -24.28 -17.41
CA CYS A 301 -25.19 -22.86 -17.07
C CYS A 301 -26.54 -22.33 -16.56
N GLU A 302 -27.65 -22.71 -17.17
CA GLU A 302 -28.99 -22.33 -16.72
C GLU A 302 -29.32 -22.91 -15.33
N LYS A 303 -28.91 -24.16 -15.07
CA LYS A 303 -29.02 -24.78 -13.73
C LYS A 303 -28.20 -24.00 -12.70
N PHE A 304 -26.95 -23.67 -13.02
CA PHE A 304 -26.10 -22.85 -12.16
C PHE A 304 -26.75 -21.50 -11.82
N LEU A 305 -27.22 -20.76 -12.84
CA LEU A 305 -27.85 -19.46 -12.63
C LEU A 305 -29.13 -19.53 -11.81
N ARG A 306 -29.89 -20.62 -11.93
CA ARG A 306 -31.10 -20.85 -11.12
C ARG A 306 -30.76 -20.93 -9.63
N VAL A 307 -29.75 -21.73 -9.27
CA VAL A 307 -29.27 -21.85 -7.88
C VAL A 307 -28.68 -20.51 -7.43
N TYR A 308 -27.81 -19.90 -8.24
CA TYR A 308 -27.17 -18.62 -7.94
C TYR A 308 -28.16 -17.50 -7.60
N ARG A 309 -29.24 -17.36 -8.38
CA ARG A 309 -30.28 -16.34 -8.16
C ARG A 309 -31.04 -16.52 -6.83
N GLY A 310 -31.00 -17.71 -6.24
CA GLY A 310 -31.59 -17.99 -4.93
C GLY A 310 -30.72 -17.57 -3.74
N ILE A 311 -29.44 -17.27 -3.97
CA ILE A 311 -28.47 -16.91 -2.92
C ILE A 311 -28.73 -15.48 -2.47
N LYS A 312 -29.01 -15.30 -1.17
CA LYS A 312 -29.23 -13.98 -0.56
C LYS A 312 -27.96 -13.39 0.03
N ILE A 313 -27.10 -14.25 0.58
CA ILE A 313 -25.83 -13.87 1.20
C ILE A 313 -24.72 -14.42 0.31
N PRO A 314 -23.97 -13.57 -0.41
CA PRO A 314 -23.03 -14.07 -1.42
C PRO A 314 -21.92 -14.97 -0.83
N ALA A 315 -21.61 -14.84 0.47
CA ALA A 315 -20.70 -15.73 1.19
C ALA A 315 -21.16 -17.21 1.23
N GLU A 316 -22.45 -17.48 1.04
CA GLU A 316 -23.03 -18.83 1.06
C GLU A 316 -22.84 -19.59 -0.26
N ILE A 317 -22.25 -18.98 -1.30
CA ILE A 317 -22.19 -19.62 -2.62
C ILE A 317 -21.46 -20.97 -2.60
N SER A 318 -20.41 -21.10 -1.79
CA SER A 318 -19.61 -22.31 -1.73
C SER A 318 -20.42 -23.50 -1.18
N SER A 319 -21.44 -23.23 -0.36
CA SER A 319 -22.36 -24.22 0.20
C SER A 319 -23.69 -24.34 -0.54
N ALA A 320 -23.93 -23.49 -1.56
CA ALA A 320 -25.22 -23.42 -2.24
C ALA A 320 -25.48 -24.57 -3.22
N PHE A 321 -24.44 -25.30 -3.62
CA PHE A 321 -24.51 -26.38 -4.61
C PHE A 321 -24.30 -27.73 -3.95
N THR A 322 -25.15 -28.70 -4.29
CA THR A 322 -24.95 -30.10 -3.87
C THR A 322 -23.71 -30.72 -4.54
N GLU A 323 -23.23 -31.86 -4.03
CA GLU A 323 -22.11 -32.61 -4.63
C GLU A 323 -22.31 -32.90 -6.14
N PRO A 324 -23.47 -33.42 -6.59
CA PRO A 324 -23.72 -33.61 -8.03
C PRO A 324 -23.75 -32.30 -8.83
N GLU A 325 -24.32 -31.23 -8.26
CA GLU A 325 -24.38 -29.92 -8.92
C GLU A 325 -22.99 -29.30 -9.05
N SER A 326 -22.15 -29.46 -8.03
CA SER A 326 -20.77 -28.99 -7.99
C SER A 326 -19.90 -29.63 -9.08
N ALA A 327 -20.20 -30.87 -9.46
CA ALA A 327 -19.53 -31.60 -10.52
C ALA A 327 -20.03 -31.29 -11.95
N LEU A 328 -21.12 -30.52 -12.09
CA LEU A 328 -21.68 -30.20 -13.41
C LEU A 328 -20.67 -29.43 -14.26
N GLU A 329 -20.47 -29.90 -15.49
CA GLU A 329 -19.65 -29.23 -16.49
C GLU A 329 -20.39 -28.04 -17.09
N LEU A 330 -19.82 -26.85 -16.92
CA LEU A 330 -20.34 -25.59 -17.47
C LEU A 330 -19.74 -25.28 -18.85
N ALA A 331 -18.48 -25.65 -19.06
CA ALA A 331 -17.78 -25.48 -20.32
C ALA A 331 -16.63 -26.49 -20.47
N SER A 332 -16.19 -26.71 -21.71
CA SER A 332 -15.04 -27.58 -22.01
C SER A 332 -14.24 -27.11 -23.20
N PHE A 333 -13.02 -27.62 -23.29
CA PHE A 333 -12.03 -27.39 -24.34
C PHE A 333 -11.16 -28.65 -24.47
N GLN A 334 -10.33 -28.74 -25.51
CA GLN A 334 -9.64 -29.96 -25.93
C GLN A 334 -8.88 -30.71 -24.82
N ASN A 335 -8.39 -30.00 -23.78
CA ASN A 335 -7.62 -30.58 -22.67
C ASN A 335 -8.22 -30.27 -21.28
N GLY A 336 -9.49 -29.87 -21.19
CA GLY A 336 -10.05 -29.52 -19.90
C GLY A 336 -11.53 -29.19 -19.92
N LYS A 337 -12.08 -29.10 -18.73
CA LYS A 337 -13.46 -28.70 -18.48
C LYS A 337 -13.53 -27.81 -17.25
N ILE A 338 -14.56 -26.99 -17.20
CA ILE A 338 -14.86 -26.10 -16.09
C ILE A 338 -16.12 -26.62 -15.41
N THR A 339 -16.00 -26.98 -14.13
CA THR A 339 -17.13 -27.40 -13.31
C THR A 339 -17.74 -26.22 -12.54
N VAL A 340 -18.92 -26.44 -11.94
CA VAL A 340 -19.50 -25.49 -10.98
C VAL A 340 -18.55 -25.22 -9.82
N SER A 341 -17.95 -26.25 -9.23
CA SER A 341 -17.00 -26.07 -8.12
C SER A 341 -15.79 -25.22 -8.48
N GLU A 342 -15.20 -25.44 -9.68
CA GLU A 342 -14.09 -24.63 -10.17
C GLU A 342 -14.49 -23.17 -10.38
N LEU A 343 -15.66 -22.92 -10.99
CA LEU A 343 -16.15 -21.55 -11.20
C LEU A 343 -16.44 -20.85 -9.87
N VAL A 344 -17.09 -21.52 -8.92
CA VAL A 344 -17.41 -20.99 -7.60
C VAL A 344 -16.12 -20.65 -6.83
N HIS A 345 -15.09 -21.50 -6.89
CA HIS A 345 -13.79 -21.20 -6.28
C HIS A 345 -13.17 -19.93 -6.85
N VAL A 346 -13.15 -19.79 -8.19
CA VAL A 346 -12.62 -18.58 -8.85
C VAL A 346 -13.44 -17.34 -8.49
N MET A 347 -14.75 -17.50 -8.28
CA MET A 347 -15.66 -16.40 -7.94
C MET A 347 -15.62 -16.00 -6.46
N LYS A 348 -15.26 -16.89 -5.53
CA LYS A 348 -15.45 -16.70 -4.07
C LYS A 348 -14.87 -15.38 -3.55
N ASN A 349 -13.75 -14.94 -4.11
CA ASN A 349 -13.06 -13.69 -3.71
C ASN A 349 -13.63 -12.41 -4.35
N ASN A 350 -14.51 -12.52 -5.35
CA ASN A 350 -15.08 -11.39 -6.10
C ASN A 350 -16.62 -11.33 -6.06
N ILE A 351 -17.26 -12.25 -5.32
CA ILE A 351 -18.68 -12.51 -5.48
C ILE A 351 -19.60 -11.44 -4.88
N ASN A 352 -19.10 -10.71 -3.88
CA ASN A 352 -19.87 -9.68 -3.19
C ASN A 352 -20.16 -8.43 -4.05
N LYS A 353 -19.73 -8.39 -5.31
CA LYS A 353 -19.73 -7.15 -6.11
C LYS A 353 -20.59 -7.19 -7.40
N ILE A 354 -21.08 -8.35 -7.85
CA ILE A 354 -21.67 -8.45 -9.20
C ILE A 354 -22.88 -9.40 -9.24
N LYS A 355 -24.02 -8.91 -9.75
CA LYS A 355 -25.15 -9.77 -10.14
C LYS A 355 -24.79 -10.51 -11.43
N ILE A 356 -24.77 -11.85 -11.38
CA ILE A 356 -24.34 -12.67 -12.51
C ILE A 356 -25.55 -13.01 -13.40
N ASP A 357 -25.48 -12.54 -14.63
CA ASP A 357 -26.39 -12.89 -15.73
C ASP A 357 -25.69 -13.83 -16.74
N ASP A 358 -26.40 -14.23 -17.79
CA ASP A 358 -25.87 -15.14 -18.81
C ASP A 358 -24.61 -14.61 -19.50
N ARG A 359 -24.54 -13.29 -19.73
CA ARG A 359 -23.38 -12.67 -20.39
C ARG A 359 -22.16 -12.74 -19.46
N ILE A 360 -22.32 -12.31 -18.22
CA ILE A 360 -21.25 -12.30 -17.21
C ILE A 360 -20.76 -13.72 -16.93
N LEU A 361 -21.67 -14.69 -16.84
CA LEU A 361 -21.30 -16.10 -16.70
C LEU A 361 -20.47 -16.58 -17.88
N ASN A 362 -20.92 -16.34 -19.11
CA ASN A 362 -20.19 -16.76 -20.31
C ASN A 362 -18.81 -16.10 -20.42
N ASP A 363 -18.70 -14.81 -20.09
CA ASP A 363 -17.42 -14.10 -20.07
C ASP A 363 -16.50 -14.64 -18.97
N GLY A 364 -17.05 -14.97 -17.80
CA GLY A 364 -16.32 -15.63 -16.71
C GLY A 364 -15.78 -17.00 -17.11
N LEU A 365 -16.62 -17.84 -17.72
CA LEU A 365 -16.21 -19.16 -18.23
C LEU A 365 -15.11 -19.06 -19.29
N LYS A 366 -15.22 -18.11 -20.23
CA LYS A 366 -14.14 -17.83 -21.20
C LYS A 366 -12.84 -17.42 -20.50
N GLY A 367 -12.92 -16.54 -19.51
CA GLY A 367 -11.75 -16.09 -18.75
C GLY A 367 -11.07 -17.22 -17.96
N VAL A 368 -11.84 -18.16 -17.41
CA VAL A 368 -11.30 -19.37 -16.76
C VAL A 368 -10.68 -20.32 -17.80
N ALA A 369 -11.36 -20.56 -18.92
CA ALA A 369 -10.86 -21.43 -19.98
C ALA A 369 -9.56 -20.90 -20.57
N LEU A 370 -9.52 -19.61 -20.91
CA LEU A 370 -8.35 -18.94 -21.46
C LEU A 370 -7.14 -19.09 -20.54
N ARG A 371 -7.28 -18.86 -19.23
CA ARG A 371 -6.16 -19.03 -18.28
C ARG A 371 -5.54 -20.43 -18.36
N ARG A 372 -6.36 -21.48 -18.44
CA ARG A 372 -5.89 -22.86 -18.58
C ARG A 372 -5.26 -23.12 -19.95
N ILE A 373 -5.87 -22.61 -21.02
CA ILE A 373 -5.34 -22.72 -22.39
C ILE A 373 -3.98 -22.03 -22.49
N TYR A 374 -3.82 -20.84 -21.91
CA TYR A 374 -2.54 -20.14 -21.84
C TYR A 374 -1.51 -20.95 -21.05
N SER A 375 -1.88 -21.54 -19.92
CA SER A 375 -0.99 -22.42 -19.16
C SER A 375 -0.53 -23.63 -19.98
N ASP A 376 -1.44 -24.28 -20.71
CA ASP A 376 -1.12 -25.41 -21.58
C ASP A 376 -0.21 -24.99 -22.73
N LEU A 377 -0.49 -23.84 -23.37
CA LEU A 377 0.37 -23.29 -24.42
C LEU A 377 1.78 -23.00 -23.88
N ALA A 378 1.89 -22.41 -22.69
CA ALA A 378 3.19 -22.14 -22.06
C ALA A 378 3.99 -23.42 -21.81
N ARG A 379 3.33 -24.49 -21.34
CA ARG A 379 3.96 -25.80 -21.13
C ARG A 379 4.40 -26.43 -22.45
N ASN A 380 3.55 -26.41 -23.48
CA ASN A 380 3.87 -26.94 -24.80
C ASN A 380 5.09 -26.24 -25.43
N MET A 381 5.22 -24.94 -25.16
CA MET A 381 6.34 -24.12 -25.58
C MET A 381 7.56 -24.18 -24.66
N ARG A 382 7.49 -24.97 -23.57
CA ARG A 382 8.56 -25.12 -22.57
C ARG A 382 8.97 -23.79 -21.93
N TYR A 383 8.01 -22.89 -21.68
CA TYR A 383 8.29 -21.72 -20.84
C TYR A 383 8.64 -22.18 -19.43
N GLU A 384 9.80 -21.72 -18.97
CA GLU A 384 10.22 -21.90 -17.59
C GLU A 384 10.04 -20.60 -16.81
N LEU A 385 9.77 -20.76 -15.52
CA LEU A 385 9.79 -19.65 -14.59
C LEU A 385 11.23 -19.33 -14.24
N ASN A 386 11.60 -18.06 -14.28
CA ASN A 386 12.91 -17.64 -13.78
C ASN A 386 12.94 -17.66 -12.24
N ASP A 387 14.11 -17.47 -11.65
CA ASP A 387 14.30 -17.53 -10.20
C ASP A 387 13.36 -16.57 -9.43
N LYS A 388 13.20 -15.35 -9.94
CA LYS A 388 12.31 -14.34 -9.33
C LYS A 388 10.84 -14.74 -9.41
N GLU A 389 10.41 -15.32 -10.53
CA GLU A 389 9.04 -15.82 -10.71
C GLU A 389 8.77 -17.02 -9.79
N ASN A 390 9.73 -17.95 -9.67
CA ASN A 390 9.65 -19.08 -8.75
C ASN A 390 9.62 -18.63 -7.29
N GLU A 391 10.44 -17.65 -6.91
CA GLU A 391 10.43 -17.07 -5.57
C GLU A 391 9.10 -16.36 -5.28
N SER A 392 8.54 -15.64 -6.26
CA SER A 392 7.23 -15.02 -6.17
C SER A 392 6.12 -16.05 -5.89
N LEU A 393 6.14 -17.20 -6.59
CA LEU A 393 5.19 -18.29 -6.35
C LEU A 393 5.34 -18.91 -4.95
N LYS A 394 6.57 -19.21 -4.52
CA LYS A 394 6.83 -19.75 -3.17
C LYS A 394 6.34 -18.80 -2.09
N ASN A 395 6.61 -17.50 -2.25
CA ASN A 395 6.14 -16.47 -1.33
C ASN A 395 4.61 -16.36 -1.33
N HIS A 396 3.97 -16.49 -2.49
CA HIS A 396 2.51 -16.49 -2.60
C HIS A 396 1.90 -17.69 -1.87
N GLU A 397 2.41 -18.90 -2.11
CA GLU A 397 2.00 -20.14 -1.43
C GLU A 397 2.15 -20.02 0.10
N MET A 398 3.31 -19.56 0.57
CA MET A 398 3.58 -19.31 1.98
C MET A 398 2.54 -18.37 2.60
N ASN A 399 2.23 -17.26 1.94
CA ASN A 399 1.26 -16.29 2.46
C ASN A 399 -0.18 -16.83 2.49
N LEU A 400 -0.57 -17.63 1.49
CA LEU A 400 -1.88 -18.30 1.49
C LEU A 400 -2.00 -19.26 2.67
N MET A 401 -0.98 -20.08 2.90
CA MET A 401 -0.92 -21.01 4.02
C MET A 401 -0.98 -20.30 5.37
N ILE A 402 -0.25 -19.20 5.53
CA ILE A 402 -0.27 -18.41 6.76
C ILE A 402 -1.66 -17.82 7.01
N GLY A 403 -2.26 -17.22 5.97
CA GLY A 403 -3.61 -16.68 6.06
C GLY A 403 -4.63 -17.75 6.45
N GLN A 404 -4.56 -18.92 5.82
CA GLN A 404 -5.45 -20.04 6.14
C GLN A 404 -5.23 -20.58 7.55
N ALA A 405 -3.99 -20.67 8.04
CA ALA A 405 -3.71 -21.10 9.40
C ALA A 405 -4.30 -20.12 10.44
N VAL A 406 -4.18 -18.82 10.21
CA VAL A 406 -4.80 -17.79 11.06
C VAL A 406 -6.33 -17.85 11.01
N ASN A 407 -6.91 -18.07 9.84
CA ASN A 407 -8.36 -18.26 9.72
C ASN A 407 -8.83 -19.51 10.47
N ASN A 408 -8.13 -20.63 10.33
CA ASN A 408 -8.45 -21.86 11.07
C ASN A 408 -8.40 -21.64 12.59
N LEU A 409 -7.44 -20.85 13.09
CA LEU A 409 -7.38 -20.44 14.49
C LEU A 409 -8.66 -19.69 14.90
N TYR A 410 -9.07 -18.70 14.10
CA TYR A 410 -10.24 -17.88 14.41
C TYR A 410 -11.57 -18.63 14.25
N ASP A 411 -11.68 -19.51 13.27
CA ASP A 411 -12.87 -20.33 13.03
C ASP A 411 -13.07 -21.37 14.14
N ALA A 412 -11.99 -21.83 14.78
CA ALA A 412 -12.05 -22.71 15.94
C ALA A 412 -12.41 -21.98 17.25
N MET A 413 -12.51 -20.65 17.26
CA MET A 413 -12.82 -19.89 18.47
C MET A 413 -14.30 -20.02 18.86
N GLU A 414 -14.54 -20.37 20.13
CA GLU A 414 -15.89 -20.35 20.71
C GLU A 414 -16.24 -18.94 21.21
N ILE A 415 -17.39 -18.41 20.79
CA ILE A 415 -17.88 -17.07 21.19
C ILE A 415 -19.20 -17.23 21.93
N LYS A 416 -19.20 -17.03 23.25
CA LYS A 416 -20.39 -17.13 24.10
C LYS A 416 -21.01 -15.76 24.34
N GLU A 417 -22.33 -15.68 24.30
CA GLU A 417 -23.07 -14.44 24.63
C GLU A 417 -22.73 -13.94 26.05
N LYS A 418 -22.50 -14.86 27.00
CA LYS A 418 -22.08 -14.51 28.35
C LYS A 418 -20.74 -13.76 28.38
N ASP A 419 -19.75 -14.20 27.61
CA ASP A 419 -18.45 -13.57 27.59
C ASP A 419 -18.52 -12.15 27.01
N ILE A 420 -19.41 -11.93 26.04
CA ILE A 420 -19.67 -10.59 25.46
C ILE A 420 -20.28 -9.66 26.52
N GLN A 421 -21.22 -10.16 27.32
CA GLN A 421 -21.82 -9.39 28.42
C GLN A 421 -20.80 -9.08 29.53
N ASP A 422 -20.03 -10.07 29.94
CA ASP A 422 -18.95 -9.91 30.92
C ASP A 422 -17.89 -8.91 30.42
N PHE A 423 -17.60 -8.92 29.11
CA PHE A 423 -16.72 -7.94 28.47
C PHE A 423 -17.29 -6.52 28.52
N TYR A 424 -18.59 -6.31 28.25
CA TYR A 424 -19.22 -5.00 28.42
C TYR A 424 -19.15 -4.51 29.87
N GLU A 425 -19.46 -5.35 30.85
CA GLU A 425 -19.43 -4.94 32.25
C GLU A 425 -18.01 -4.61 32.73
N THR A 426 -17.01 -5.35 32.26
CA THR A 426 -15.60 -5.10 32.59
C THR A 426 -15.07 -3.82 31.92
N ASN A 427 -15.55 -3.48 30.73
CA ASN A 427 -15.09 -2.33 29.93
C ASN A 427 -16.14 -1.20 29.85
N LYS A 428 -17.08 -1.14 30.80
CA LYS A 428 -18.27 -0.27 30.75
C LYS A 428 -17.94 1.21 30.58
N GLU A 429 -16.78 1.63 31.08
CA GLU A 429 -16.29 3.00 30.96
C GLU A 429 -16.05 3.44 29.50
N GLU A 430 -15.71 2.51 28.60
CA GLU A 430 -15.51 2.79 27.16
C GLU A 430 -16.84 2.97 26.41
N TYR A 431 -17.95 2.57 27.04
CA TYR A 431 -19.30 2.60 26.47
C TYR A 431 -20.18 3.72 27.05
N ARG A 432 -19.56 4.78 27.55
CA ARG A 432 -20.28 5.99 27.97
C ARG A 432 -20.65 6.87 26.77
N GLN A 433 -21.77 7.57 26.91
CA GLN A 433 -22.02 8.73 26.08
C GLN A 433 -20.93 9.78 26.30
N PRO A 434 -20.67 10.66 25.32
CA PRO A 434 -19.80 11.81 25.54
C PRO A 434 -20.27 12.65 26.73
N GLY A 435 -19.30 13.17 27.50
CA GLY A 435 -19.60 14.16 28.53
C GLY A 435 -20.23 15.42 27.94
N LEU A 436 -20.94 16.16 28.79
CA LEU A 436 -21.40 17.51 28.49
C LEU A 436 -20.56 18.52 29.28
N ILE A 437 -20.30 19.67 28.67
CA ILE A 437 -19.52 20.76 29.25
C ILE A 437 -20.24 22.09 29.00
N ASN A 438 -20.24 22.96 30.00
CA ASN A 438 -20.71 24.34 29.88
C ASN A 438 -19.54 25.30 30.05
N VAL A 439 -19.39 26.20 29.09
CA VAL A 439 -18.25 27.10 28.99
C VAL A 439 -18.75 28.53 28.81
N SER A 440 -18.18 29.45 29.59
CA SER A 440 -18.35 30.88 29.39
C SER A 440 -17.06 31.48 28.82
N GLU A 441 -17.16 32.12 27.66
CA GLU A 441 -16.06 32.79 26.96
C GLU A 441 -16.17 34.31 27.11
N ILE A 442 -15.04 34.98 27.34
CA ILE A 442 -14.87 36.42 27.15
C ILE A 442 -13.83 36.61 26.04
N THR A 443 -14.22 37.30 24.97
CA THR A 443 -13.42 37.52 23.76
C THR A 443 -13.22 39.01 23.49
N SER A 444 -12.04 39.43 23.05
CA SER A 444 -11.76 40.81 22.64
C SER A 444 -10.72 40.85 21.52
N PRO A 445 -10.80 41.81 20.58
CA PRO A 445 -9.70 42.09 19.66
C PRO A 445 -8.47 42.69 20.38
N ASP A 446 -8.62 43.25 21.58
CA ASP A 446 -7.52 43.80 22.38
C ASP A 446 -7.00 42.76 23.40
N MET A 447 -5.77 42.29 23.17
CA MET A 447 -5.09 41.34 24.04
C MET A 447 -4.94 41.85 25.48
N ASN A 448 -4.74 43.16 25.68
CA ASN A 448 -4.53 43.72 27.02
C ASN A 448 -5.79 43.61 27.89
N VAL A 449 -6.97 43.74 27.28
CA VAL A 449 -8.25 43.52 27.96
C VAL A 449 -8.32 42.09 28.48
N ILE A 450 -7.99 41.11 27.65
CA ILE A 450 -8.03 39.69 28.03
C ILE A 450 -6.95 39.34 29.06
N ILE A 451 -5.73 39.88 28.94
CA ILE A 451 -4.67 39.68 29.94
C ILE A 451 -5.11 40.18 31.32
N ARG A 452 -5.68 41.40 31.38
CA ARG A 452 -6.17 41.98 32.64
C ARG A 452 -7.26 41.13 33.26
N ILE A 453 -8.29 40.78 32.48
CA ILE A 453 -9.40 39.94 32.95
C ILE A 453 -8.88 38.55 33.36
N SER A 454 -7.94 37.96 32.62
CA SER A 454 -7.33 36.68 32.99
C SER A 454 -6.60 36.76 34.33
N ALA A 455 -5.79 37.81 34.53
CA ALA A 455 -5.04 38.02 35.76
C ALA A 455 -5.98 38.17 36.97
N ASP A 456 -7.09 38.89 36.82
CA ASP A 456 -8.08 39.08 37.89
C ASP A 456 -8.87 37.80 38.17
N ALA A 457 -9.19 37.01 37.13
CA ALA A 457 -9.85 35.71 37.31
C ALA A 457 -8.96 34.74 38.08
N LYS A 458 -7.64 34.74 37.81
CA LYS A 458 -6.66 33.89 38.51
C LYS A 458 -6.47 34.26 39.98
N LYS A 459 -6.78 35.49 40.38
CA LYS A 459 -6.78 35.92 41.79
C LYS A 459 -7.99 35.41 42.58
N GLY A 460 -8.92 34.71 41.93
CA GLY A 460 -10.13 34.18 42.57
C GLY A 460 -11.30 35.16 42.61
N ASN A 461 -11.22 36.27 41.87
CA ASN A 461 -12.33 37.21 41.75
C ASN A 461 -13.55 36.58 41.07
N ASN A 462 -14.74 37.10 41.35
CA ASN A 462 -16.00 36.54 40.85
C ASN A 462 -16.09 36.67 39.31
N PHE A 463 -15.98 35.55 38.62
CA PHE A 463 -16.01 35.52 37.16
C PHE A 463 -17.34 36.02 36.58
N GLU A 464 -18.47 35.87 37.28
CA GLU A 464 -19.77 36.35 36.80
C GLU A 464 -19.83 37.88 36.79
N GLU A 465 -19.32 38.52 37.83
CA GLU A 465 -19.15 39.98 37.86
C GLU A 465 -18.22 40.44 36.74
N MET A 466 -17.09 39.76 36.57
CA MET A 466 -16.14 40.08 35.50
C MET A 466 -16.75 39.91 34.11
N TYR A 467 -17.55 38.87 33.91
CA TYR A 467 -18.26 38.59 32.67
C TYR A 467 -19.31 39.68 32.36
N ASN A 468 -20.04 40.16 33.39
CA ASN A 468 -21.03 41.23 33.27
C ASN A 468 -20.39 42.61 33.04
N GLU A 469 -19.28 42.92 33.70
CA GLU A 469 -18.52 44.16 33.45
C GLU A 469 -17.84 44.14 32.07
N ALA A 470 -17.30 43.00 31.66
CA ALA A 470 -16.65 42.85 30.37
C ALA A 470 -17.60 43.12 29.19
N GLN A 471 -18.88 42.77 29.32
CA GLN A 471 -19.90 43.07 28.29
C GLN A 471 -20.11 44.56 28.03
N LYS A 472 -19.76 45.43 29.00
CA LYS A 472 -19.88 46.89 28.85
C LYS A 472 -18.68 47.50 28.10
N ILE A 473 -17.62 46.73 27.88
CA ILE A 473 -16.41 47.18 27.19
C ILE A 473 -16.62 47.07 25.67
N GLU A 474 -16.39 48.17 24.95
CA GLU A 474 -16.51 48.20 23.50
C GLU A 474 -15.59 47.16 22.84
N GLY A 475 -16.13 46.39 21.89
CA GLY A 475 -15.40 45.34 21.17
C GLY A 475 -15.28 43.99 21.90
N VAL A 476 -15.69 43.89 23.17
CA VAL A 476 -15.73 42.62 23.90
C VAL A 476 -17.01 41.85 23.58
N LYS A 477 -16.88 40.53 23.40
CA LYS A 477 -17.98 39.59 23.21
C LYS A 477 -17.94 38.51 24.27
N CYS A 478 -19.09 38.27 24.90
CA CYS A 478 -19.23 37.26 25.94
C CYS A 478 -20.27 36.22 25.49
N ILE A 479 -19.93 34.93 25.59
CA ILE A 479 -20.81 33.83 25.18
C ILE A 479 -20.81 32.78 26.29
N THR A 480 -21.98 32.20 26.58
CA THR A 480 -22.09 31.00 27.42
C THR A 480 -22.79 29.91 26.62
N THR A 481 -22.19 28.74 26.54
CA THR A 481 -22.64 27.67 25.63
C THR A 481 -23.87 26.93 26.15
N GLY A 482 -24.11 26.94 27.46
CA GLY A 482 -24.93 25.90 28.10
C GLY A 482 -24.25 24.54 28.00
N LEU A 483 -24.95 23.48 28.42
CA LEU A 483 -24.44 22.11 28.34
C LEU A 483 -24.36 21.65 26.88
N VAL A 484 -23.15 21.49 26.36
CA VAL A 484 -22.87 20.98 25.01
C VAL A 484 -21.96 19.76 25.07
N SER A 485 -22.00 18.90 24.04
CA SER A 485 -21.14 17.71 23.98
C SER A 485 -19.66 18.07 23.98
N GLU A 486 -18.86 17.35 24.76
CA GLU A 486 -17.39 17.44 24.74
C GLU A 486 -16.78 16.99 23.40
N MET A 487 -17.55 16.31 22.54
CA MET A 487 -17.12 16.04 21.15
C MET A 487 -17.30 17.23 20.20
N ASN A 488 -17.91 18.33 20.65
CA ASN A 488 -18.03 19.53 19.82
C ASN A 488 -16.63 20.03 19.40
N SER A 489 -16.46 20.26 18.10
CA SER A 489 -15.21 20.66 17.47
C SER A 489 -14.90 22.16 17.60
N GLU A 490 -15.78 22.97 18.17
CA GLU A 490 -15.52 24.39 18.41
C GLU A 490 -14.26 24.60 19.27
N LEU A 491 -13.44 25.59 18.89
CA LEU A 491 -12.15 25.86 19.54
C LEU A 491 -12.29 26.08 21.05
N ILE A 492 -13.36 26.74 21.49
CA ILE A 492 -13.61 26.99 22.92
C ILE A 492 -13.83 25.69 23.70
N ILE A 493 -14.53 24.72 23.10
CA ILE A 493 -14.76 23.40 23.72
C ILE A 493 -13.47 22.59 23.70
N GLN A 494 -12.70 22.64 22.61
CA GLN A 494 -11.39 21.98 22.55
C GLN A 494 -10.43 22.51 23.61
N LYS A 495 -10.35 23.84 23.80
CA LYS A 495 -9.55 24.47 24.85
C LYS A 495 -10.07 24.13 26.24
N ALA A 496 -11.39 24.04 26.40
CA ALA A 496 -12.02 23.70 27.67
C ALA A 496 -11.63 22.32 28.18
N LYS A 497 -11.36 21.33 27.28
CA LYS A 497 -11.01 19.94 27.67
C LYS A 497 -9.88 19.86 28.71
N GLY A 498 -8.85 20.69 28.59
CA GLY A 498 -7.73 20.74 29.53
C GLY A 498 -7.93 21.63 30.76
N VAL A 499 -9.07 22.30 30.89
CA VAL A 499 -9.37 23.26 31.96
C VAL A 499 -10.25 22.60 33.02
N LYS A 500 -9.87 22.75 34.29
CA LYS A 500 -10.62 22.21 35.44
C LYS A 500 -11.92 22.98 35.64
N THR A 501 -13.01 22.28 35.99
CA THR A 501 -14.29 22.91 36.34
C THR A 501 -14.11 23.96 37.44
N GLY A 502 -14.72 25.12 37.26
CA GLY A 502 -14.61 26.28 38.13
C GLY A 502 -13.40 27.18 37.87
N THR A 503 -12.48 26.79 36.98
CA THR A 503 -11.24 27.54 36.68
C THR A 503 -11.27 28.18 35.28
N VAL A 504 -10.38 29.15 35.07
CA VAL A 504 -10.24 29.89 33.82
C VAL A 504 -9.01 29.40 33.06
N SER A 505 -9.12 29.35 31.73
CA SER A 505 -7.99 29.02 30.86
C SER A 505 -6.91 30.09 30.86
N GLU A 506 -5.73 29.74 30.36
CA GLU A 506 -4.82 30.74 29.82
C GLU A 506 -5.46 31.48 28.63
N PRO A 507 -5.11 32.75 28.38
CA PRO A 507 -5.52 33.45 27.17
C PRO A 507 -5.07 32.70 25.91
N PHE A 508 -5.92 32.67 24.90
CA PHE A 508 -5.59 32.08 23.60
C PHE A 508 -6.17 32.91 22.46
N MET A 509 -5.53 32.82 21.28
CA MET A 509 -5.95 33.54 20.09
C MET A 509 -6.84 32.65 19.21
N LYS A 510 -7.91 33.23 18.66
CA LYS A 510 -8.81 32.59 17.69
C LYS A 510 -8.31 32.83 16.26
N ALA A 511 -8.90 32.12 15.29
CA ALA A 511 -8.54 32.22 13.88
C ALA A 511 -8.72 33.63 13.29
N ASN A 512 -9.69 34.40 13.82
CA ASN A 512 -9.95 35.78 13.42
C ASN A 512 -9.04 36.81 14.12
N LYS A 513 -8.01 36.35 14.86
CA LYS A 513 -7.07 37.17 15.66
C LYS A 513 -7.65 37.84 16.90
N ASP A 514 -8.89 37.53 17.28
CA ASP A 514 -9.40 37.89 18.60
C ASP A 514 -8.75 37.02 19.68
N TYR A 515 -8.67 37.55 20.89
CA TYR A 515 -8.14 36.87 22.07
C TYR A 515 -9.29 36.48 23.00
N SER A 516 -9.18 35.30 23.60
CA SER A 516 -10.21 34.77 24.48
C SER A 516 -9.63 34.17 25.75
N ILE A 517 -10.44 34.23 26.80
CA ILE A 517 -10.35 33.33 27.95
C ILE A 517 -11.69 32.62 28.13
N ILE A 518 -11.63 31.41 28.66
CA ILE A 518 -12.82 30.63 28.96
C ILE A 518 -12.81 30.18 30.42
N LYS A 519 -13.99 30.14 31.03
CA LYS A 519 -14.22 29.44 32.30
C LYS A 519 -15.08 28.20 32.04
N VAL A 520 -14.65 27.07 32.57
CA VAL A 520 -15.48 25.86 32.59
C VAL A 520 -16.44 25.98 33.76
N MET A 521 -17.72 26.17 33.47
CA MET A 521 -18.75 26.42 34.47
C MET A 521 -19.18 25.12 35.14
N ASP A 522 -19.50 24.13 34.32
CA ASP A 522 -19.89 22.80 34.77
C ASP A 522 -19.41 21.73 33.79
N ARG A 523 -19.37 20.49 34.28
CA ARG A 523 -19.19 19.28 33.48
C ARG A 523 -20.10 18.20 34.00
N LYS A 524 -20.79 17.53 33.08
CA LYS A 524 -21.57 16.34 33.37
C LYS A 524 -20.93 15.15 32.65
N LYS A 525 -20.59 14.10 33.40
CA LYS A 525 -20.16 12.83 32.79
C LYS A 525 -21.31 12.26 31.95
N GLY A 526 -20.98 11.66 30.83
CA GLY A 526 -21.97 10.93 30.05
C GLY A 526 -22.42 9.66 30.78
N ASP A 527 -23.70 9.35 30.60
CA ASP A 527 -24.29 8.14 31.14
C ASP A 527 -23.80 6.92 30.37
N PHE A 528 -23.82 5.76 31.01
CA PHE A 528 -23.52 4.50 30.34
C PHE A 528 -24.60 4.18 29.32
N ILE A 529 -24.21 3.75 28.12
CA ILE A 529 -25.15 3.27 27.13
C ILE A 529 -25.49 1.81 27.47
N PRO A 530 -26.76 1.45 27.70
CA PRO A 530 -27.15 0.09 28.06
C PRO A 530 -26.66 -0.96 27.06
N TYR A 531 -26.27 -2.15 27.55
CA TYR A 531 -25.79 -3.25 26.70
C TYR A 531 -26.72 -3.57 25.53
N GLY A 532 -28.04 -3.56 25.79
CA GLY A 532 -29.05 -3.85 24.76
C GLY A 532 -28.95 -2.92 23.54
N ASP A 533 -28.57 -1.67 23.73
CA ASP A 533 -28.45 -0.66 22.66
C ASP A 533 -27.10 -0.76 21.92
N LEU A 534 -26.11 -1.46 22.48
CA LEU A 534 -24.76 -1.61 21.93
C LEU A 534 -24.39 -3.04 21.56
N LYS A 535 -25.34 -3.98 21.59
CA LYS A 535 -25.07 -5.41 21.48
C LYS A 535 -24.12 -5.78 20.32
N ASP A 536 -24.38 -5.25 19.12
CA ASP A 536 -23.57 -5.55 17.94
C ASP A 536 -22.16 -4.94 18.02
N ARG A 537 -22.04 -3.72 18.55
CA ARG A 537 -20.75 -3.04 18.75
C ARG A 537 -19.89 -3.77 19.78
N VAL A 538 -20.46 -4.09 20.96
CA VAL A 538 -19.75 -4.82 22.01
C VAL A 538 -19.33 -6.20 21.51
N LYS A 539 -20.18 -6.88 20.75
CA LYS A 539 -19.84 -8.16 20.13
C LYS A 539 -18.64 -8.04 19.19
N GLU A 540 -18.60 -7.02 18.33
CA GLU A 540 -17.46 -6.78 17.44
C GLU A 540 -16.17 -6.48 18.23
N ASP A 541 -16.24 -5.59 19.22
CA ASP A 541 -15.12 -5.25 20.09
C ASP A 541 -14.59 -6.50 20.82
N TYR A 542 -15.48 -7.33 21.37
CA TYR A 542 -15.11 -8.59 22.02
C TYR A 542 -14.47 -9.58 21.05
N ILE A 543 -15.01 -9.74 19.84
CA ILE A 543 -14.44 -10.64 18.82
C ILE A 543 -13.01 -10.19 18.48
N ASN A 544 -12.78 -8.89 18.31
CA ASN A 544 -11.46 -8.34 18.01
C ASN A 544 -10.48 -8.55 19.16
N PHE A 545 -10.91 -8.28 20.40
CA PHE A 545 -10.14 -8.58 21.61
C PHE A 545 -9.78 -10.06 21.69
N LYS A 546 -10.75 -10.95 21.51
CA LYS A 546 -10.56 -12.40 21.62
C LYS A 546 -9.65 -12.94 20.51
N ARG A 547 -9.74 -12.41 19.29
CA ARG A 547 -8.82 -12.73 18.19
C ARG A 547 -7.38 -12.38 18.55
N GLN A 548 -7.15 -11.16 19.05
CA GLN A 548 -5.81 -10.72 19.46
C GLN A 548 -5.25 -11.60 20.58
N LEU A 549 -6.06 -11.90 21.60
CA LEU A 549 -5.66 -12.79 22.69
C LEU A 549 -5.30 -14.19 22.19
N SER A 550 -6.19 -14.80 21.39
CA SER A 550 -6.01 -16.16 20.87
C SER A 550 -4.80 -16.25 19.95
N PHE A 551 -4.57 -15.23 19.12
CA PHE A 551 -3.38 -15.12 18.27
C PHE A 551 -2.10 -15.06 19.11
N ASN A 552 -2.05 -14.19 20.13
CA ASN A 552 -0.88 -14.05 21.00
C ASN A 552 -0.57 -15.36 21.76
N GLU A 553 -1.59 -16.01 22.30
CA GLU A 553 -1.44 -17.31 22.98
C GLU A 553 -0.95 -18.40 22.02
N TRP A 554 -1.47 -18.43 20.80
CA TRP A 554 -1.05 -19.37 19.78
C TRP A 554 0.40 -19.16 19.37
N ILE A 555 0.81 -17.92 19.08
CA ILE A 555 2.20 -17.57 18.76
C ILE A 555 3.14 -17.94 19.93
N ALA A 556 2.75 -17.69 21.18
CA ALA A 556 3.54 -18.10 22.34
C ALA A 556 3.74 -19.63 22.39
N LYS A 557 2.67 -20.40 22.14
CA LYS A 557 2.75 -21.88 22.05
C LYS A 557 3.66 -22.33 20.90
N LEU A 558 3.51 -21.76 19.71
CA LEU A 558 4.34 -22.09 18.55
C LEU A 558 5.81 -21.74 18.79
N SER A 559 6.08 -20.61 19.44
CA SER A 559 7.44 -20.17 19.78
C SER A 559 8.16 -21.19 20.67
N VAL A 560 7.44 -21.77 21.64
CA VAL A 560 7.95 -22.86 22.48
C VAL A 560 8.12 -24.15 21.67
N GLN A 561 7.11 -24.54 20.89
CA GLN A 561 7.12 -25.75 20.06
C GLN A 561 8.31 -25.78 19.08
N TYR A 562 8.55 -24.67 18.39
CA TYR A 562 9.64 -24.53 17.41
C TYR A 562 10.93 -23.95 18.01
N LYS A 563 11.05 -23.87 19.35
CA LYS A 563 12.29 -23.50 20.06
C LYS A 563 12.94 -22.22 19.52
N VAL A 564 12.16 -21.14 19.43
CA VAL A 564 12.63 -19.88 18.85
C VAL A 564 13.78 -19.29 19.65
N GLN A 565 14.81 -18.81 18.94
CA GLN A 565 15.90 -18.03 19.51
C GLN A 565 16.03 -16.72 18.74
N ILE A 566 16.06 -15.59 19.42
CA ILE A 566 16.20 -14.27 18.80
C ILE A 566 17.50 -13.63 19.30
N PHE A 567 18.33 -13.17 18.37
CA PHE A 567 19.62 -12.52 18.62
C PHE A 567 19.51 -11.01 18.38
N SER A 568 18.68 -10.34 19.18
CA SER A 568 18.36 -8.92 19.01
C SER A 568 19.58 -7.98 19.10
N ASP A 569 20.62 -8.40 19.82
CA ASP A 569 21.91 -7.72 19.91
C ASP A 569 22.59 -7.54 18.54
N ARG A 570 22.33 -8.48 17.61
CA ARG A 570 22.91 -8.46 16.27
C ARG A 570 22.23 -7.47 15.32
N LEU A 571 21.01 -7.00 15.64
CA LEU A 571 20.28 -6.06 14.80
C LEU A 571 21.02 -4.73 14.59
N LYS A 572 21.73 -4.22 15.61
CA LYS A 572 22.48 -2.97 15.51
C LYS A 572 23.57 -3.06 14.43
N SER A 573 24.32 -4.15 14.45
CA SER A 573 25.40 -4.41 13.48
C SER A 573 24.93 -4.51 12.02
N VAL A 574 23.66 -4.85 11.76
CA VAL A 574 23.13 -5.05 10.41
C VAL A 574 22.75 -3.74 9.72
N PHE A 575 22.21 -2.77 10.47
CA PHE A 575 21.74 -1.50 9.91
C PHE A 575 22.77 -0.36 10.00
N ASP A 576 23.79 -0.49 10.86
CA ASP A 576 24.86 0.49 10.98
C ASP A 576 25.91 0.39 9.83
N ILE A 577 25.89 -0.69 9.05
CA ILE A 577 26.87 -0.94 7.96
C ILE A 577 26.59 -0.14 6.67
N LYS A 578 25.43 0.56 6.57
CA LYS A 578 25.15 1.47 5.45
C LYS A 578 24.52 2.79 5.91
N MET A 579 25.32 3.60 6.61
CA MET A 579 25.20 5.06 6.63
C MET A 579 26.59 5.72 6.59
N LYS A 580 27.42 5.31 5.63
CA LYS A 580 28.56 6.09 5.13
C LYS A 580 28.58 6.04 3.62
#